data_AF-A0A2N5Z8U7-F1
#
_entry.id   AF-A0A2N5Z8U7-F1
#
_cell.length_a   1.000
_cell.length_b   1.000
_cell.length_c   1.000
_cell.angle_alpha   90.00
_cell.angle_beta   90.00
_cell.angle_gamma   90.00
#
_symmetry.space_group_name_H-M   'P 1'
#
loop_
_entity.id
_entity.type
_entity.pdbx_description
1 polymer ?
#
loop_
_entity_poly.entity_id
_entity_poly.type
_entity_poly.pdbx_seq_one_letter_code
_entity_poly.pdbx_strand_id
1 'polypeptide(L)'
;MSKKLIYILLPLLIFAACRSDKQKDTDFSKEFEVPDSVIYEGDLEISEQAIEEIVQNISSPVEIAALIKAVGVPYSKDYLATTDYVDDYNTSFKQALGLGVFGADLGYQNMYNKTGGVIDYISAIKTLADGIRVGQFFDFTTLKRLATNNQNLDSLMYISVQN
;
A
#
# COMPACT_ATOMS: atom_id res chain seq x y z
N MET A 1 -59.16 14.86 13.90
CA MET A 1 -58.71 14.03 12.76
C MET A 1 -57.30 14.36 12.25
N SER A 2 -56.74 15.54 12.53
CA SER A 2 -55.41 15.99 12.09
C SER A 2 -54.21 15.23 12.69
N LYS A 3 -54.30 14.75 13.94
CA LYS A 3 -53.19 14.01 14.59
C LYS A 3 -52.96 12.62 13.99
N LYS A 4 -54.01 11.96 13.47
CA LYS A 4 -53.88 10.67 12.79
C LYS A 4 -53.21 10.80 11.41
N LEU A 5 -53.36 11.96 10.76
CA LEU A 5 -52.67 12.25 9.49
C LEU A 5 -51.15 12.33 9.67
N ILE A 6 -50.68 12.85 10.81
CA ILE A 6 -49.25 12.95 11.14
C ILE A 6 -48.60 11.57 11.30
N TYR A 7 -49.30 10.60 11.89
CA TYR A 7 -48.78 9.23 12.04
C TYR A 7 -48.70 8.45 10.72
N ILE A 8 -49.44 8.87 9.70
CA ILE A 8 -49.41 8.26 8.35
C ILE A 8 -48.33 8.92 7.48
N LEU A 9 -48.04 10.21 7.71
CA LEU A 9 -47.02 10.96 6.95
C LEU A 9 -45.57 10.65 7.40
N LEU A 10 -45.37 10.29 8.67
CA LEU A 10 -44.06 10.02 9.25
C LEU A 10 -43.30 8.83 8.62
N PRO A 11 -43.93 7.67 8.32
CA PRO A 11 -43.23 6.58 7.62
C PRO A 11 -42.98 6.89 6.14
N LEU A 12 -43.76 7.78 5.51
CA LEU A 12 -43.60 8.16 4.10
C LEU A 12 -42.32 8.98 3.87
N LEU A 13 -41.88 9.75 4.86
CA LEU A 13 -40.61 10.51 4.84
C LEU A 13 -39.38 9.61 4.95
N ILE A 14 -39.49 8.43 5.56
CA ILE A 14 -38.37 7.50 5.73
C ILE A 14 -38.07 6.75 4.41
N PHE A 15 -39.10 6.45 3.59
CA PHE A 15 -38.91 5.83 2.27
C PHE A 15 -38.36 6.80 1.20
N ALA A 16 -38.47 8.12 1.41
CA ALA A 16 -37.89 9.13 0.50
C ALA A 16 -36.38 9.35 0.74
N ALA A 17 -35.81 8.85 1.85
CA ALA A 17 -34.40 9.00 2.17
C ALA A 17 -33.49 7.94 1.50
N CYS A 18 -34.06 6.87 0.96
CA CYS A 18 -33.34 5.91 0.10
C CYS A 18 -33.47 6.32 -1.37
N ARG A 19 -33.02 7.53 -1.71
CA ARG A 19 -32.58 7.80 -3.07
C ARG A 19 -31.15 7.28 -3.16
N SER A 20 -31.01 6.06 -3.66
CA SER A 20 -29.72 5.53 -4.09
C SER A 20 -29.21 6.49 -5.18
N ASP A 21 -28.35 7.40 -4.76
CA ASP A 21 -27.54 8.19 -5.67
C ASP A 21 -26.65 7.16 -6.34
N LYS A 22 -27.04 6.71 -7.54
CA LYS A 22 -26.13 6.03 -8.43
C LYS A 22 -25.04 7.06 -8.68
N GLN A 23 -23.96 6.92 -7.93
CA GLN A 23 -22.68 7.52 -8.21
C GLN A 23 -22.52 7.43 -9.72
N LYS A 24 -22.56 8.59 -10.39
CA LYS A 24 -22.04 8.65 -11.74
C LYS A 24 -20.65 8.06 -11.59
N ASP A 25 -20.45 6.89 -12.19
CA ASP A 25 -19.13 6.47 -12.62
C ASP A 25 -18.65 7.63 -13.49
N THR A 26 -17.98 8.58 -12.84
CA THR A 26 -17.11 9.51 -13.52
C THR A 26 -16.00 8.60 -13.98
N ASP A 27 -16.22 8.07 -15.18
CA ASP A 27 -15.31 7.21 -15.90
C ASP A 27 -13.97 7.93 -15.99
N PHE A 28 -13.10 7.65 -15.04
CA PHE A 28 -11.78 8.27 -14.91
C PHE A 28 -10.91 7.99 -16.16
N SER A 29 -11.34 7.03 -17.00
CA SER A 29 -10.71 6.74 -18.29
C SER A 29 -10.95 7.81 -19.37
N LYS A 30 -11.93 8.71 -19.21
CA LYS A 30 -12.23 9.75 -20.21
C LYS A 30 -11.50 11.07 -20.01
N GLU A 31 -10.90 11.30 -18.83
CA GLU A 31 -10.12 12.52 -18.57
C GLU A 31 -8.61 12.29 -18.75
N PHE A 32 -8.22 11.05 -19.02
CA PHE A 32 -6.85 10.67 -19.40
C PHE A 32 -6.91 9.86 -20.70
N GLU A 33 -7.30 10.51 -21.80
CA GLU A 33 -7.05 9.97 -23.14
C GLU A 33 -5.54 9.99 -23.38
N VAL A 34 -4.89 8.88 -23.02
CA VAL A 34 -3.53 8.60 -23.45
C VAL A 34 -3.58 8.46 -24.98
N PRO A 35 -2.84 9.28 -25.74
CA PRO A 35 -2.82 9.16 -27.20
C PRO A 35 -2.42 7.74 -27.62
N ASP A 36 -3.07 7.19 -28.64
CA ASP A 36 -2.76 5.84 -29.18
C ASP A 36 -1.28 5.66 -29.56
N SER A 37 -0.53 6.75 -29.73
CA SER A 37 0.92 6.75 -29.93
C SER A 37 1.74 6.24 -28.74
N VAL A 38 1.14 6.10 -27.55
CA VAL A 38 1.81 5.58 -26.34
C VAL A 38 1.56 4.07 -26.17
N ILE A 39 0.62 3.48 -26.90
CA ILE A 39 0.24 2.06 -26.77
C ILE A 39 1.23 1.13 -27.50
N TYR A 40 2.06 1.67 -28.41
CA TYR A 40 2.91 0.89 -29.33
C TYR A 40 4.33 1.43 -29.54
N GLU A 41 4.97 1.96 -28.51
CA GLU A 41 6.44 2.04 -28.50
C GLU A 41 6.96 1.21 -27.33
N GLY A 42 8.15 0.61 -27.52
CA GLY A 42 8.66 -0.55 -26.80
C GLY A 42 8.76 -0.38 -25.30
N ASP A 43 9.22 -1.45 -24.63
CA ASP A 43 9.48 -1.49 -23.18
C ASP A 43 9.84 -0.11 -22.67
N LEU A 44 9.04 0.44 -21.73
CA LEU A 44 9.32 1.69 -21.05
C LEU A 44 10.65 1.53 -20.30
N GLU A 45 11.75 1.67 -21.03
CA GLU A 45 13.09 1.71 -20.50
C GLU A 45 13.22 3.07 -19.84
N ILE A 46 12.88 3.11 -18.55
CA ILE A 46 13.31 4.19 -17.68
C ILE A 46 14.82 4.25 -17.83
N SER A 47 15.35 5.37 -18.33
CA SER A 47 16.79 5.51 -18.53
C SER A 47 17.50 5.27 -17.21
N GLU A 48 18.69 4.66 -17.25
CA GLU A 48 19.50 4.46 -16.04
C GLU A 48 19.70 5.77 -15.28
N GLN A 49 19.81 6.89 -16.01
CA GLN A 49 19.88 8.24 -15.46
C GLN A 49 18.60 8.65 -14.71
N ALA A 50 17.41 8.32 -15.24
CA ALA A 50 16.15 8.61 -14.57
C ALA A 50 15.96 7.73 -13.32
N ILE A 51 16.41 6.46 -13.35
CA ILE A 51 16.46 5.62 -12.15
C ILE A 51 17.41 6.23 -11.12
N GLU A 52 18.60 6.65 -11.56
CA GLU A 52 19.61 7.25 -10.69
C GLU A 52 19.11 8.57 -10.08
N GLU A 53 18.48 9.44 -10.86
CA GLU A 53 17.85 10.67 -10.36
C GLU A 53 16.75 10.39 -9.33
N ILE A 54 15.91 9.37 -9.55
CA ILE A 54 14.88 8.98 -8.57
C ILE A 54 15.53 8.51 -7.27
N VAL A 55 16.55 7.65 -7.36
CA VAL A 55 17.27 7.12 -6.19
C VAL A 55 18.03 8.21 -5.43
N GLN A 56 18.64 9.16 -6.13
CA GLN A 56 19.41 10.26 -5.52
C GLN A 56 18.51 11.30 -4.83
N ASN A 57 17.27 11.49 -5.30
CA ASN A 57 16.36 12.50 -4.75
C ASN A 57 15.48 11.99 -3.60
N ILE A 58 15.47 10.69 -3.32
CA ILE A 58 14.81 10.16 -2.13
C ILE A 58 15.80 10.10 -0.96
N SER A 59 15.40 10.56 0.22
CA SER A 59 16.19 10.36 1.44
C SER A 59 16.48 8.87 1.61
N SER A 60 17.70 8.52 2.05
CA SER A 60 18.04 7.10 2.20
C SER A 60 17.10 6.44 3.21
N PRO A 61 16.76 5.15 3.03
CA PRO A 61 15.89 4.43 3.98
C PRO A 61 16.38 4.51 5.42
N VAL A 62 17.69 4.57 5.61
CA VAL A 62 18.36 4.73 6.89
C VAL A 62 18.11 6.09 7.52
N GLU A 63 18.26 7.17 6.76
CA GLU A 63 17.99 8.52 7.24
C GLU A 63 16.51 8.70 7.58
N ILE A 64 15.60 8.15 6.77
CA ILE A 64 14.16 8.19 7.06
C ILE A 64 13.86 7.49 8.39
N ALA A 65 14.41 6.30 8.61
CA ALA A 65 14.22 5.57 9.86
C ALA A 65 14.81 6.34 11.07
N ALA A 66 15.99 6.94 10.90
CA ALA A 66 16.62 7.76 11.93
C ALA A 66 15.79 9.00 12.28
N LEU A 67 15.25 9.69 11.27
CA LEU A 67 14.39 10.86 11.45
C LEU A 67 13.09 10.49 12.18
N ILE A 68 12.41 9.41 11.78
CA ILE A 68 11.17 8.97 12.43
C ILE A 68 11.43 8.61 13.91
N LYS A 69 12.57 7.97 14.20
CA LYS A 69 12.98 7.66 15.57
C LYS A 69 13.32 8.94 16.36
N ALA A 70 13.96 9.92 15.72
CA ALA A 70 14.36 11.19 16.35
C ALA A 70 13.16 12.07 16.72
N VAL A 71 12.09 12.09 15.90
CA VAL A 71 10.86 12.83 16.23
C VAL A 71 10.04 12.18 17.35
N GLY A 72 10.34 10.94 17.73
CA GLY A 72 9.76 10.28 18.91
C GLY A 72 8.26 9.98 18.81
N VAL A 73 7.70 9.95 17.59
CA VAL A 73 6.28 9.63 17.38
C VAL A 73 6.02 8.18 17.82
N PRO A 74 4.96 7.90 18.60
CA PRO A 74 4.65 6.54 19.03
C PRO A 74 4.16 5.68 17.86
N TYR A 75 4.37 4.37 17.98
CA TYR A 75 3.80 3.41 17.05
C TYR A 75 2.27 3.47 17.05
N SER A 76 1.64 3.44 15.88
CA SER A 76 0.20 3.24 15.72
C SER A 76 -0.08 2.14 14.71
N LYS A 77 -1.03 1.26 15.03
CA LYS A 77 -1.55 0.27 14.07
C LYS A 77 -2.43 0.91 13.00
N ASP A 78 -2.98 2.09 13.27
CA ASP A 78 -3.93 2.77 12.37
C ASP A 78 -3.26 3.28 11.08
N TYR A 79 -1.93 3.34 11.06
CA TYR A 79 -1.16 3.68 9.86
C TYR A 79 -0.90 2.48 8.95
N LEU A 80 -1.19 1.27 9.41
CA LEU A 80 -0.94 0.06 8.64
C LEU A 80 -2.12 -0.27 7.72
N ALA A 81 -1.81 -0.69 6.50
CA ALA A 81 -2.79 -1.27 5.60
C ALA A 81 -3.19 -2.68 6.04
N THR A 82 -4.48 -3.03 5.96
CA THR A 82 -4.91 -4.41 6.25
C THR A 82 -4.51 -5.36 5.11
N THR A 83 -4.03 -6.54 5.49
CA THR A 83 -3.70 -7.63 4.55
C THR A 83 -4.92 -8.47 4.15
N ASP A 84 -6.09 -8.24 4.76
CA ASP A 84 -7.30 -9.06 4.59
C ASP A 84 -7.82 -9.08 3.14
N TYR A 85 -7.52 -8.02 2.38
CA TYR A 85 -8.00 -7.83 1.01
C TYR A 85 -6.90 -8.01 -0.03
N VAL A 86 -5.82 -8.73 0.28
CA VAL A 86 -4.71 -8.95 -0.67
C VAL A 86 -5.18 -9.58 -1.99
N ASP A 87 -6.23 -10.39 -1.95
CA ASP A 87 -6.80 -11.03 -3.14
C ASP A 87 -7.54 -10.04 -4.07
N ASP A 88 -7.92 -8.84 -3.58
CA ASP A 88 -8.56 -7.80 -4.38
C ASP A 88 -7.57 -7.06 -5.30
N TYR A 89 -6.27 -7.28 -5.11
CA TYR A 89 -5.19 -6.76 -5.94
C TYR A 89 -5.08 -7.59 -7.22
N ASN A 90 -6.03 -7.36 -8.13
CA ASN A 90 -6.28 -8.20 -9.30
C ASN A 90 -5.66 -7.70 -10.61
N THR A 91 -4.92 -6.58 -10.59
CA THR A 91 -4.17 -6.09 -11.75
C THR A 91 -2.71 -5.93 -11.38
N SER A 92 -1.80 -6.05 -12.36
CA SER A 92 -0.36 -5.91 -12.11
C SER A 92 0.00 -4.57 -11.48
N PHE A 93 -0.67 -3.49 -11.89
CA PHE A 93 -0.51 -2.18 -11.28
C PHE A 93 -0.92 -2.18 -9.80
N LYS A 94 -2.10 -2.70 -9.46
CA LYS A 94 -2.54 -2.81 -8.07
C LYS A 94 -1.57 -3.66 -7.28
N GLN A 95 -1.18 -4.82 -7.78
CA GLN A 95 -0.25 -5.72 -7.11
C GLN A 95 1.09 -5.05 -6.82
N ALA A 96 1.66 -4.32 -7.79
CA ALA A 96 2.89 -3.55 -7.58
C ALA A 96 2.72 -2.45 -6.52
N LEU A 97 1.59 -1.73 -6.54
CA LEU A 97 1.26 -0.73 -5.53
C LEU A 97 1.14 -1.36 -4.13
N GLY A 98 0.40 -2.46 -4.01
CA GLY A 98 0.24 -3.20 -2.75
C GLY A 98 1.55 -3.77 -2.23
N LEU A 99 2.42 -4.24 -3.13
CA LEU A 99 3.74 -4.73 -2.78
C LEU A 99 4.59 -3.62 -2.13
N GLY A 100 4.54 -2.41 -2.68
CA GLY A 100 5.20 -1.24 -2.10
C GLY A 100 4.62 -0.84 -0.73
N VAL A 101 3.28 -0.79 -0.62
CA VAL A 101 2.59 -0.45 0.65
C VAL A 101 2.93 -1.46 1.75
N PHE A 102 2.77 -2.76 1.49
CA PHE A 102 3.07 -3.78 2.49
C PHE A 102 4.56 -3.89 2.81
N GLY A 103 5.44 -3.58 1.86
CA GLY A 103 6.88 -3.45 2.10
C GLY A 103 7.21 -2.29 3.07
N ALA A 104 6.59 -1.12 2.87
CA ALA A 104 6.74 0.02 3.76
C ALA A 104 6.21 -0.27 5.17
N ASP A 105 5.03 -0.90 5.27
CA ASP A 105 4.42 -1.30 6.54
C ASP A 105 5.26 -2.34 7.30
N LEU A 106 5.91 -3.25 6.57
CA LEU A 106 6.86 -4.20 7.15
C LEU A 106 8.08 -3.46 7.74
N GLY A 107 8.62 -2.47 7.02
CA GLY A 107 9.71 -1.61 7.50
C GLY A 107 9.31 -0.80 8.74
N TYR A 108 8.11 -0.21 8.73
CA TYR A 108 7.56 0.54 9.87
C TYR A 108 7.39 -0.34 11.12
N GLN A 109 6.80 -1.53 10.97
CA GLN A 109 6.67 -2.50 12.05
C GLN A 109 8.03 -2.91 12.61
N ASN A 110 8.99 -3.20 11.73
CA ASN A 110 10.34 -3.58 12.13
C ASN A 110 11.07 -2.46 12.89
N MET A 111 10.98 -1.21 12.42
CA MET A 111 11.55 -0.03 13.07
C MET A 111 11.06 0.15 14.52
N TYR A 112 9.80 -0.16 14.80
CA TYR A 112 9.19 -0.09 16.14
C TYR A 112 9.26 -1.42 16.92
N ASN A 113 10.00 -2.42 16.42
CA ASN A 113 10.11 -3.77 16.99
C ASN A 113 8.74 -4.44 17.21
N LYS A 114 7.79 -4.23 16.30
CA LYS A 114 6.47 -4.85 16.32
C LYS A 114 6.47 -6.07 15.42
N THR A 115 6.60 -7.25 16.03
CA THR A 115 6.63 -8.53 15.30
C THR A 115 5.26 -9.20 15.18
N GLY A 116 4.26 -8.71 15.93
CA GLY A 116 2.90 -9.24 15.90
C GLY A 116 2.17 -8.82 14.62
N GLY A 117 1.98 -9.76 13.70
CA GLY A 117 1.35 -9.54 12.39
C GLY A 117 2.33 -9.55 11.21
N VAL A 118 3.64 -9.51 11.46
CA VAL A 118 4.68 -9.46 10.42
C VAL A 118 4.59 -10.62 9.40
N ILE A 119 4.16 -11.80 9.85
CA ILE A 119 3.99 -12.97 8.96
C ILE A 119 2.88 -12.74 7.93
N ASP A 120 1.81 -12.05 8.31
CA ASP A 120 0.68 -11.76 7.41
C ASP A 120 1.14 -10.82 6.28
N TYR A 121 1.95 -9.80 6.62
CA TYR A 121 2.55 -8.91 5.63
C TYR A 121 3.53 -9.64 4.71
N ILE A 122 4.40 -10.51 5.25
CA ILE A 122 5.32 -11.31 4.41
C ILE A 122 4.53 -12.21 3.45
N SER A 123 3.44 -12.81 3.92
CA SER A 123 2.57 -13.63 3.09
C SER A 123 1.93 -12.79 1.98
N ALA A 124 1.40 -11.61 2.31
CA ALA A 124 0.82 -10.70 1.34
C ALA A 124 1.86 -10.24 0.29
N ILE A 125 3.05 -9.82 0.72
CA ILE A 125 4.17 -9.45 -0.15
C ILE A 125 4.51 -10.61 -1.10
N LYS A 126 4.58 -11.84 -0.60
CA LYS A 126 4.83 -13.02 -1.43
C LYS A 126 3.75 -13.22 -2.48
N THR A 127 2.47 -13.18 -2.09
CA THR A 127 1.35 -13.32 -3.01
C THR A 127 1.39 -12.27 -4.13
N LEU A 128 1.63 -11.00 -3.77
CA LEU A 128 1.69 -9.91 -4.76
C LEU A 128 2.91 -10.01 -5.67
N ALA A 129 4.08 -10.34 -5.11
CA ALA A 129 5.32 -10.50 -5.87
C ALA A 129 5.25 -11.68 -6.85
N ASP A 130 4.65 -12.79 -6.44
CA ASP A 130 4.39 -13.93 -7.32
C ASP A 130 3.39 -13.55 -8.42
N GLY A 131 2.35 -12.77 -8.09
CA GLY A 131 1.34 -12.28 -9.02
C GLY A 131 1.90 -11.45 -10.18
N ILE A 132 2.94 -10.64 -9.91
CA ILE A 132 3.65 -9.85 -10.95
C ILE A 132 4.97 -10.51 -11.40
N ARG A 133 5.21 -11.78 -11.05
CA ARG A 133 6.35 -12.60 -11.50
C ARG A 133 7.74 -12.09 -11.06
N VAL A 134 7.80 -11.30 -9.98
CA VAL A 134 9.04 -10.79 -9.39
C VAL A 134 9.45 -11.54 -8.12
N GLY A 135 8.64 -12.48 -7.63
CA GLY A 135 8.91 -13.23 -6.39
C GLY A 135 10.29 -13.92 -6.35
N GLN A 136 10.83 -14.30 -7.51
CA GLN A 136 12.18 -14.88 -7.63
C GLN A 136 13.33 -13.94 -7.20
N PHE A 137 13.10 -12.63 -7.22
CA PHE A 137 14.08 -11.63 -6.79
C PHE A 137 14.05 -11.39 -5.28
N PHE A 138 13.11 -11.99 -4.57
CA PHE A 138 12.97 -11.86 -3.11
C PHE A 138 13.51 -13.11 -2.40
N ASP A 139 14.42 -12.92 -1.45
CA ASP A 139 14.73 -13.93 -0.45
C ASP A 139 13.76 -13.82 0.73
N PHE A 140 12.60 -14.46 0.60
CA PHE A 140 11.58 -14.49 1.64
C PHE A 140 12.04 -15.15 2.95
N THR A 141 13.05 -16.02 2.90
CA THR A 141 13.63 -16.64 4.09
C THR A 141 14.42 -15.61 4.89
N THR A 142 15.28 -14.86 4.20
CA THR A 142 16.02 -13.75 4.80
C THR A 142 15.09 -12.64 5.25
N LEU A 143 14.10 -12.26 4.45
CA LEU A 143 13.11 -11.25 4.82
C LEU A 143 12.36 -11.63 6.11
N LYS A 144 11.88 -12.88 6.21
CA LYS A 144 11.23 -13.38 7.42
C LYS A 144 12.17 -13.33 8.61
N ARG A 145 13.41 -13.81 8.45
CA ARG A 145 14.41 -13.79 9.52
C ARG A 145 14.68 -12.37 10.01
N LEU A 146 14.81 -11.40 9.10
CA LEU A 146 15.05 -9.99 9.44
C LEU A 146 13.84 -9.35 10.13
N ALA A 147 12.64 -9.61 9.63
CA ALA A 147 11.43 -8.99 10.16
C ALA A 147 10.98 -9.57 11.51
N THR A 148 11.34 -10.83 11.82
CA THR A 148 10.99 -11.48 13.10
C THR A 148 12.10 -11.42 14.16
N ASN A 149 13.33 -11.03 13.80
CA ASN A 149 14.43 -10.92 14.76
C ASN A 149 14.70 -9.45 15.14
N ASN A 150 14.43 -9.11 16.40
CA ASN A 150 14.55 -7.75 16.94
C ASN A 150 15.98 -7.38 17.40
N GLN A 151 16.99 -8.20 17.10
CA GLN A 151 18.35 -7.91 17.53
C GLN A 151 19.04 -7.03 16.47
N ASN A 152 19.07 -5.73 16.79
CA ASN A 152 19.77 -4.63 16.13
C ASN A 152 19.12 -4.12 14.84
N LEU A 153 18.36 -3.03 14.98
CA LEU A 153 18.14 -2.06 13.90
C LEU A 153 19.46 -1.68 13.21
N ASP A 154 20.56 -1.64 13.96
CA ASP A 154 21.90 -1.41 13.41
C ASP A 154 22.36 -2.50 12.44
N SER A 155 21.94 -3.76 12.65
CA SER A 155 22.24 -4.86 11.71
C SER A 155 21.38 -4.79 10.46
N LEU A 156 20.11 -4.39 10.57
CA LEU A 156 19.27 -4.09 9.41
C LEU A 156 19.82 -2.91 8.61
N MET A 157 20.18 -1.83 9.30
CA MET A 157 20.77 -0.62 8.71
C MET A 157 22.10 -0.92 8.02
N TYR A 158 22.95 -1.76 8.63
CA TYR A 158 24.20 -2.23 8.03
C TYR A 158 23.96 -3.08 6.77
N ILE A 159 23.02 -4.04 6.82
CA ILE A 159 22.70 -4.92 5.69
C ILE A 159 22.03 -4.13 4.54
N SER A 160 21.25 -3.09 4.84
CA SER A 160 20.59 -2.28 3.81
C SER A 160 21.52 -1.33 3.06
N VAL A 161 22.69 -1.00 3.64
CA VAL A 161 23.67 -0.06 3.05
C VAL A 161 24.82 -0.80 2.37
N GLN A 162 25.14 -2.03 2.81
CA GLN A 162 26.12 -2.87 2.15
C GLN A 162 25.47 -3.75 1.10
N ASN A 163 25.30 -3.20 -0.11
CA ASN A 163 25.25 -3.98 -1.35
C ASN A 163 26.31 -3.45 -2.30
#